data_AF-A0A535LKP2-F1
#
_entry.id   AF-A0A535LKP2-F1
#
_cell.length_a   1.000
_cell.length_b   1.000
_cell.length_c   1.000
_cell.angle_alpha   90.00
_cell.angle_beta   90.00
_cell.angle_gamma   90.00
#
_symmetry.space_group_name_H-M   'P 1'
#
loop_
_entity.id
_entity.type
_entity.pdbx_description
1 polymer ?
#
loop_
_entity_poly.entity_id
_entity_poly.type
_entity_poly.pdbx_seq_one_letter_code
_entity_poly.pdbx_strand_id
1 'polypeptide(L)'
;MAIQSPRDLFLYGLCTMYDVERKLDQMLPILAQESLDAQAREAFTQHEQETRQHISNLEQCFQILGSQPMIVESNMVAGLRRERMS
;
A
#
# COMPACT_ATOMS: atom_id res chain seq x y z
N MET A 1 12.06 3.95 -13.76
CA MET A 1 13.22 4.56 -13.07
C MET A 1 14.41 3.62 -13.22
N ALA A 2 15.54 4.09 -13.74
CA ALA A 2 16.77 3.30 -13.74
C ALA A 2 17.41 3.37 -12.34
N ILE A 3 17.63 2.23 -11.69
CA ILE A 3 18.25 2.16 -10.36
C ILE A 3 19.76 2.21 -10.55
N GLN A 4 20.40 3.28 -10.10
CA GLN A 4 21.85 3.49 -10.30
C GLN A 4 22.62 3.57 -8.98
N SER A 5 21.92 3.71 -7.85
CA SER A 5 22.50 3.77 -6.51
C SER A 5 21.67 3.03 -5.45
N PRO A 6 22.25 2.71 -4.28
CA PRO A 6 21.49 2.18 -3.15
C PRO A 6 20.36 3.13 -2.68
N ARG A 7 20.57 4.45 -2.82
CA ARG A 7 19.54 5.45 -2.52
C ARG A 7 18.35 5.33 -3.46
N ASP A 8 18.60 5.11 -4.75
CA ASP A 8 17.54 4.93 -5.74
C ASP A 8 16.74 3.64 -5.49
N LEU A 9 17.43 2.56 -5.13
CA LEU A 9 16.80 1.29 -4.74
C LEU A 9 15.91 1.46 -3.50
N PHE A 10 16.42 2.19 -2.50
CA PHE A 10 15.67 2.47 -1.28
C PHE A 10 14.43 3.33 -1.55
N LEU A 11 14.57 4.43 -2.30
CA LEU A 11 13.45 5.29 -2.69
C LEU A 11 12.42 4.53 -3.54
N TYR A 12 12.86 3.66 -4.44
CA TYR A 12 11.97 2.80 -5.22
C TYR A 12 11.15 1.86 -4.32
N GLY A 13 11.81 1.21 -3.36
CA GLY A 13 11.13 0.36 -2.37
C GLY A 13 10.11 1.14 -1.54
N LEU A 14 10.50 2.32 -1.05
CA LEU A 14 9.63 3.19 -0.27
C LEU A 14 8.39 3.64 -1.07
N CYS A 15 8.57 4.03 -2.33
CA CYS A 15 7.47 4.38 -3.23
C CYS A 15 6.56 3.18 -3.52
N THR A 16 7.16 1.99 -3.68
CA THR A 16 6.40 0.75 -3.92
C THR A 16 5.53 0.39 -2.71
N MET A 17 6.07 0.47 -1.49
CA MET A 17 5.29 0.23 -0.27
C MET A 17 4.17 1.26 -0.12
N TYR A 18 4.45 2.53 -0.37
CA TYR A 18 3.44 3.59 -0.33
C TYR A 18 2.30 3.35 -1.32
N ASP A 19 2.61 2.96 -2.56
CA ASP A 19 1.60 2.62 -3.56
C ASP A 19 0.75 1.40 -3.15
N VAL A 20 1.37 0.38 -2.56
CA VAL A 20 0.66 -0.81 -2.04
C VAL A 20 -0.30 -0.41 -0.91
N GLU A 21 0.17 0.31 0.10
CA GLU A 21 -0.64 0.71 1.24
C GLU A 21 -1.81 1.61 0.82
N ARG A 22 -1.58 2.56 -0.10
CA ARG A 22 -2.65 3.42 -0.66
C ARG A 22 -3.75 2.63 -1.37
N LYS A 23 -3.39 1.51 -2.00
CA LYS A 23 -4.38 0.64 -2.66
C LYS A 23 -5.05 -0.30 -1.65
N LEU A 24 -4.34 -0.77 -0.64
CA LEU A 24 -4.92 -1.54 0.47
C LEU A 24 -5.96 -0.72 1.23
N ASP A 25 -5.70 0.56 1.51
CA ASP A 25 -6.67 1.47 2.15
C ASP A 25 -8.00 1.57 1.38
N GLN A 26 -7.96 1.41 0.05
CA GLN A 26 -9.17 1.37 -0.78
C GLN A 26 -9.84 -0.01 -0.81
N MET A 27 -9.04 -1.09 -0.72
CA MET A 27 -9.53 -2.46 -0.85
C MET A 27 -10.07 -3.03 0.47
N LEU A 28 -9.43 -2.73 1.60
CA LEU A 28 -9.77 -3.30 2.91
C LEU A 28 -11.21 -3.00 3.36
N PRO A 29 -11.76 -1.79 3.18
CA PRO A 29 -13.17 -1.53 3.51
C PRO A 29 -14.13 -2.39 2.69
N ILE A 30 -13.83 -2.61 1.40
CA ILE A 30 -14.65 -3.43 0.50
C ILE A 30 -14.58 -4.90 0.94
N LEU A 31 -13.38 -5.40 1.28
CA LEU A 31 -13.20 -6.77 1.79
C LEU A 31 -13.91 -6.98 3.13
N ALA A 32 -13.87 -6.00 4.03
CA ALA A 32 -14.61 -6.04 5.29
C ALA A 32 -16.14 -6.09 5.05
N GLN A 33 -16.63 -5.31 4.09
CA GLN A 33 -18.06 -5.25 3.74
C GLN A 33 -18.56 -6.55 3.08
N GLU A 34 -17.76 -7.17 2.21
CA GLU A 34 -18.12 -8.39 1.48
C GLU A 34 -17.91 -9.67 2.31
N SER A 35 -17.18 -9.61 3.42
CA SER A 35 -16.92 -10.75 4.27
C SER A 35 -18.17 -11.16 5.08
N LEU A 36 -18.58 -12.43 4.90
CA LEU A 36 -19.65 -13.06 5.70
C LEU A 36 -19.13 -13.55 7.06
N ASP A 37 -17.83 -13.81 7.17
CA ASP A 37 -17.19 -14.24 8.40
C ASP A 37 -16.86 -13.02 9.29
N ALA A 38 -17.30 -13.07 10.54
CA ALA A 38 -17.19 -11.96 11.47
C ALA A 38 -15.73 -11.70 11.88
N GLN A 39 -14.91 -12.75 12.01
CA GLN A 39 -13.50 -12.63 12.38
C GLN A 39 -12.70 -12.02 11.22
N ALA A 40 -12.95 -12.45 9.99
CA ALA A 40 -12.34 -11.87 8.80
C ALA A 40 -12.72 -10.39 8.61
N ARG A 41 -13.98 -10.03 8.86
CA ARG A 41 -14.42 -8.62 8.81
C ARG A 41 -13.70 -7.75 9.83
N GLU A 42 -13.57 -8.23 11.08
CA GLU A 42 -12.83 -7.52 12.13
C GLU A 42 -11.35 -7.37 11.76
N ALA A 43 -10.72 -8.44 11.25
CA ALA A 43 -9.33 -8.40 10.81
C ALA A 43 -9.10 -7.38 9.69
N PHE A 44 -9.98 -7.31 8.68
CA PHE A 44 -9.88 -6.30 7.62
C PHE A 44 -10.06 -4.88 8.15
N THR A 45 -10.98 -4.68 9.09
CA THR A 45 -11.24 -3.35 9.70
C THR A 45 -10.06 -2.90 10.55
N GLN A 46 -9.45 -3.81 11.31
CA GLN A 46 -8.25 -3.51 12.08
C GLN A 46 -7.08 -3.18 11.14
N HIS A 47 -6.89 -4.00 10.12
CA HIS A 47 -5.79 -3.79 9.17
C HIS A 47 -5.94 -2.49 8.38
N GLU A 48 -7.16 -2.04 8.08
CA GLU A 48 -7.39 -0.72 7.49
C GLU A 48 -6.80 0.40 8.35
N GLN A 49 -6.99 0.34 9.67
CA GLN A 49 -6.46 1.34 10.61
C GLN A 49 -4.93 1.31 10.64
N GLU A 50 -4.34 0.11 10.65
CA GLU A 50 -2.89 -0.08 10.57
C GLU A 50 -2.31 0.48 9.26
N THR A 51 -2.93 0.16 8.12
CA THR A 51 -2.56 0.67 6.79
C THR A 51 -2.57 2.19 6.74
N ARG A 52 -3.59 2.85 7.31
CA ARG A 52 -3.61 4.33 7.38
C ARG A 52 -2.46 4.90 8.21
N GLN A 53 -2.09 4.24 9.30
CA GLN A 53 -0.92 4.64 10.08
C GLN A 53 0.38 4.41 9.31
N HIS A 54 0.49 3.31 8.56
CA HIS A 54 1.65 3.05 7.70
C HIS A 54 1.81 4.11 6.62
N ILE A 55 0.71 4.52 5.96
CA ILE A 55 0.71 5.61 4.98
C ILE A 55 1.29 6.89 5.60
N SER A 56 0.78 7.30 6.78
CA SER A 56 1.29 8.47 7.50
C SER A 56 2.78 8.35 7.84
N ASN A 57 3.25 7.17 8.26
CA ASN A 57 4.66 6.94 8.56
C ASN A 57 5.53 7.05 7.29
N LEU A 58 5.06 6.51 6.16
CA LEU A 58 5.75 6.59 4.87
C LEU A 58 5.82 8.05 4.37
N GLU A 59 4.75 8.82 4.52
CA GLU A 59 4.75 10.26 4.22
C GLU A 59 5.79 11.03 5.04
N GLN A 60 5.91 10.72 6.34
CA GLN A 60 6.96 11.29 7.19
C GLN A 60 8.37 10.89 6.72
N CYS A 61 8.58 9.63 6.34
CA CYS A 61 9.85 9.17 5.77
C CYS A 61 10.22 9.98 4.52
N PHE A 62 9.28 10.23 3.60
CA PHE A 62 9.51 11.06 2.43
C PHE A 62 9.92 12.50 2.79
N GLN A 63 9.25 13.10 3.78
CA GLN A 63 9.60 14.43 4.29
C GLN A 63 11.03 14.48 4.86
N ILE A 64 11.40 13.51 5.70
CA ILE A 64 12.75 13.41 6.29
C ILE A 64 13.82 13.26 5.20
N LEU A 65 13.51 12.53 4.14
CA LEU A 65 14.43 12.28 3.02
C LEU A 65 14.45 13.43 2.00
N GLY A 66 13.62 14.48 2.19
CA GLY A 66 13.47 15.59 1.25
C GLY A 66 13.01 15.14 -0.15
N SER A 67 12.25 14.06 -0.22
CA SER A 67 11.81 13.40 -1.46
C SER A 67 10.28 13.37 -1.52
N GLN A 68 9.70 13.27 -2.71
CA GLN A 68 8.25 13.07 -2.87
C GLN A 68 7.95 11.64 -3.31
N PRO A 69 6.83 11.05 -2.88
CA PRO A 69 6.40 9.75 -3.40
C PRO A 69 6.19 9.84 -4.91
N MET A 70 6.88 8.99 -5.65
CA MET A 70 6.62 8.80 -7.07
C MET A 70 5.65 7.65 -7.25
N ILE A 71 4.69 7.80 -8.17
CA ILE A 71 3.82 6.68 -8.56
C ILE A 71 4.70 5.65 -9.28
N VAL A 72 4.90 4.51 -8.63
CA VAL A 72 5.48 3.31 -9.23
C VAL A 72 4.31 2.39 -9.56
N GLU A 73 4.10 2.06 -10.83
CA GLU A 73 3.13 1.02 -11.18
C GLU A 73 3.62 -0.33 -10.63
N SER A 74 3.14 -0.70 -9.44
CA SER A 74 3.43 -2.01 -8.86
C SER A 74 2.53 -3.08 -9.46
N ASN A 75 3.14 -4.09 -10.09
CA ASN A 75 2.46 -5.29 -10.60
C ASN A 75 1.78 -6.11 -9.49
N MET A 76 2.18 -5.92 -8.22
CA MET A 76 1.63 -6.66 -7.07
C MET A 76 0.14 -6.39 -6.88
N VAL A 77 -0.27 -5.12 -6.92
CA VAL A 77 -1.68 -4.77 -6.74
C VAL A 77 -2.50 -4.97 -8.01
N ALA A 78 -1.85 -4.93 -9.18
CA ALA A 78 -2.50 -5.36 -10.42
C ALA A 78 -2.91 -6.85 -10.35
N GLY A 79 -2.15 -7.70 -9.65
CA GLY A 79 -2.51 -9.10 -9.39
C GLY A 79 -3.78 -9.23 -8.53
N LEU A 80 -3.81 -8.55 -7.39
CA LEU A 80 -4.97 -8.52 -6.47
C LEU A 80 -6.26 -8.02 -7.13
N ARG A 81 -6.16 -7.01 -8.02
CA ARG A 81 -7.33 -6.53 -8.78
C ARG A 81 -7.82 -7.56 -9.81
N ARG A 82 -6.91 -8.31 -10.42
CA ARG A 82 -7.24 -9.27 -11.48
C ARG A 82 -7.98 -10.49 -10.93
N GLU A 83 -7.60 -10.96 -9.74
CA GLU A 83 -8.30 -12.07 -9.07
C GLU A 83 -9.74 -11.71 -8.66
N ARG A 84 -10.06 -10.42 -8.50
CA ARG A 84 -11.41 -9.93 -8.18
C ARG A 84 -12.36 -9.90 -9.39
N MET A 85 -11.85 -10.08 -10.62
CA MET A 85 -12.63 -9.98 -11.87
C MET A 85 -12.70 -11.31 -12.63
N SER A 86 -12.38 -12.44 -11.98
CA SER A 86 -12.61 -13.80 -12.48
C SER A 86 -13.52 -14.56 -11.53
#